data_AF-A0A940XTJ2-F1
#
_entry.id   AF-A0A940XTJ2-F1
#
_cell.length_a   1.000
_cell.length_b   1.000
_cell.length_c   1.000
_cell.angle_alpha   90.00
_cell.angle_beta   90.00
_cell.angle_gamma   90.00
#
_symmetry.space_group_name_H-M   'P 1'
#
loop_
_entity.id
_entity.type
_entity.pdbx_description
1 polymer ?
#
loop_
_entity_poly.entity_id
_entity_poly.type
_entity_poly.pdbx_seq_one_letter_code
_entity_poly.pdbx_strand_id
1 'polypeptide(L)'
;MMRRAWRGDYTTAAGILHHALTRAHNPAARCLLQLRLARTLAARGDRSERRNVLRALTAAEKHLADAGADRPAWCAWVSEADLAVDSGQALLDLGDTGRAHRLITEGEHLLPAARDKTRGVFLTYRAASHLDLKEPEAAAAAAAEALVLARRIGAPRCISLVNGLLPRFQAYGKAPGVPEFLQLAAA
;
A
#
# COMPACT_ATOMS: atom_id res chain seq x y z
N MET A 1 4.88 -3.09 -4.20
CA MET A 1 6.03 -2.26 -4.62
C MET A 1 5.54 -0.98 -5.29
N MET A 2 4.90 -0.10 -4.51
CA MET A 2 4.77 1.33 -4.86
C MET A 2 6.03 2.13 -4.51
N ARG A 3 7.01 1.52 -3.82
CA ARG A 3 8.34 2.11 -3.58
C ARG A 3 9.22 2.23 -4.84
N ARG A 4 8.84 1.68 -6.01
CA ARG A 4 9.62 1.76 -7.27
C ARG A 4 9.13 2.77 -8.31
N ALA A 5 8.03 3.49 -8.09
CA ALA A 5 7.55 4.45 -9.09
C ALA A 5 8.38 5.76 -9.10
N TRP A 6 8.90 6.16 -7.94
CA TRP A 6 9.81 7.28 -7.83
C TRP A 6 11.23 6.72 -7.77
N ARG A 7 12.14 7.20 -8.62
CA ARG A 7 13.54 6.74 -8.69
C ARG A 7 14.37 7.15 -7.45
N GLY A 8 13.79 7.11 -6.26
CA GLY A 8 14.35 7.69 -5.03
C GLY A 8 14.21 9.22 -4.92
N ASP A 9 13.84 9.91 -6.00
CA ASP A 9 13.63 11.38 -5.98
C ASP A 9 12.19 11.74 -5.57
N TYR A 10 11.95 11.69 -4.27
CA TYR A 10 10.66 12.05 -3.68
C TYR A 10 10.40 13.57 -3.64
N THR A 11 11.43 14.39 -3.80
CA THR A 11 11.29 15.86 -3.80
C THR A 11 10.67 16.32 -5.11
N THR A 12 11.26 15.90 -6.24
CA THR A 12 10.70 16.18 -7.56
C THR A 12 9.29 15.61 -7.71
N ALA A 13 9.08 14.40 -7.16
CA ALA A 13 7.78 13.76 -7.09
C ALA A 13 6.71 14.61 -6.41
N ALA A 14 7.01 15.11 -5.21
CA ALA A 14 6.10 15.95 -4.45
C ALA A 14 5.79 17.25 -5.20
N GLY A 15 6.79 17.85 -5.86
CA GLY A 15 6.61 19.03 -6.71
C GLY A 15 5.65 18.80 -7.88
N ILE A 16 5.81 17.70 -8.61
CA ILE A 16 4.90 17.31 -9.71
C ILE A 16 3.48 17.11 -9.20
N LEU A 17 3.32 16.45 -8.05
CA LEU A 17 2.01 16.19 -7.45
C LEU A 17 1.33 17.48 -6.98
N HIS A 18 2.07 18.41 -6.40
CA HIS A 18 1.56 19.74 -6.06
C HIS A 18 1.05 20.47 -7.30
N HIS A 19 1.83 20.47 -8.39
CA HIS A 19 1.40 21.08 -9.65
C HIS A 19 0.18 20.39 -10.26
N ALA A 20 0.10 19.06 -10.20
CA ALA A 20 -1.07 18.33 -10.69
C ALA A 20 -2.33 18.68 -9.87
N LEU A 21 -2.20 18.86 -8.55
CA LEU A 21 -3.31 19.24 -7.67
C LEU A 21 -3.86 20.65 -7.95
N THR A 22 -3.08 21.56 -8.53
CA THR A 22 -3.61 22.89 -8.94
C THR A 22 -4.46 22.81 -10.20
N ARG A 23 -4.28 21.77 -11.03
CA ARG A 23 -4.98 21.59 -12.31
C ARG A 23 -6.07 20.52 -12.30
N ALA A 24 -6.14 19.71 -11.24
CA ALA A 24 -7.17 18.68 -11.09
C ALA A 24 -8.44 19.27 -10.46
N HIS A 25 -9.55 19.21 -11.20
CA HIS A 25 -10.85 19.68 -10.73
C HIS A 25 -11.76 18.56 -10.22
N ASN A 26 -11.69 17.36 -10.81
CA ASN A 26 -12.53 16.23 -10.42
C ASN A 26 -12.14 15.70 -9.01
N PRO A 27 -13.08 15.50 -8.08
CA PRO A 27 -12.77 15.04 -6.72
C PRO A 27 -12.05 13.68 -6.66
N ALA A 28 -12.44 12.68 -7.46
CA ALA A 28 -11.77 11.38 -7.49
C ALA A 28 -10.30 11.50 -7.96
N ALA A 29 -10.04 12.35 -8.96
CA ALA A 29 -8.68 12.68 -9.39
C ALA A 29 -7.87 13.32 -8.27
N ARG A 30 -8.46 14.28 -7.54
CA ARG A 30 -7.80 14.96 -6.41
C ARG A 30 -7.53 14.00 -5.26
N CYS A 31 -8.45 13.10 -4.93
CA CYS A 31 -8.25 12.03 -3.95
C CYS A 31 -7.00 11.20 -4.29
N LEU A 32 -6.92 10.67 -5.51
CA LEU A 32 -5.78 9.85 -5.94
C LEU A 32 -4.45 10.63 -5.91
N LEU A 33 -4.46 11.91 -6.29
CA LEU A 33 -3.26 12.75 -6.24
C LEU A 33 -2.83 13.04 -4.80
N GLN A 34 -3.77 13.28 -3.89
CA GLN A 34 -3.48 13.46 -2.47
C GLN A 34 -2.93 12.19 -1.82
N LEU A 35 -3.48 11.01 -2.13
CA LEU A 35 -2.94 9.73 -1.68
C LEU A 35 -1.50 9.53 -2.14
N ARG A 36 -1.22 9.77 -3.43
CA ARG A 36 0.14 9.69 -3.98
C ARG A 36 1.08 10.70 -3.32
N LEU A 37 0.59 11.90 -3.00
CA LEU A 37 1.37 12.90 -2.28
C LEU A 37 1.72 12.46 -0.86
N ALA A 38 0.72 11.96 -0.11
CA ALA A 38 0.94 11.43 1.23
C ALA A 38 1.98 10.31 1.24
N ARG A 39 1.87 9.33 0.33
CA ARG A 39 2.84 8.24 0.17
C ARG A 39 4.25 8.76 -0.17
N THR A 40 4.34 9.76 -1.05
CA THR A 40 5.62 10.36 -1.47
C THR A 40 6.30 11.10 -0.32
N LEU A 41 5.54 11.90 0.42
CA LEU A 41 6.04 12.62 1.60
C LEU A 41 6.45 11.66 2.72
N ALA A 42 5.64 10.63 2.99
CA ALA A 42 5.94 9.64 4.02
C ALA A 42 7.21 8.82 3.68
N ALA A 43 7.38 8.44 2.41
CA ALA A 43 8.54 7.68 1.94
C ALA A 43 9.88 8.42 2.06
N ARG A 44 9.87 9.76 2.24
CA ARG A 44 11.08 10.54 2.55
C ARG A 44 11.63 10.24 3.94
N GLY A 45 10.82 9.71 4.85
CA GLY A 45 11.22 9.36 6.22
C GLY A 45 11.53 10.55 7.13
N ASP A 46 11.32 11.78 6.66
CA ASP A 46 11.52 12.99 7.47
C ASP A 46 10.32 13.21 8.41
N ARG A 47 10.60 13.22 9.72
CA ARG A 47 9.58 13.45 10.75
C ARG A 47 8.90 14.81 10.61
N SER A 48 9.57 15.81 10.02
CA SER A 48 9.02 17.14 9.78
C SER A 48 7.80 17.09 8.84
N GLU A 49 7.76 16.11 7.93
CA GLU A 49 6.70 15.94 6.93
C GLU A 49 5.42 15.31 7.49
N ARG A 50 5.44 14.80 8.74
CA ARG A 50 4.29 14.13 9.36
C ARG A 50 3.00 14.94 9.23
N ARG A 51 3.05 16.25 9.49
CA ARG A 51 1.87 17.12 9.39
C ARG A 51 1.36 17.21 7.95
N ASN A 52 2.26 17.30 6.97
CA ASN A 52 1.88 17.38 5.56
C ASN A 52 1.29 16.06 5.05
N VAL A 53 1.84 14.92 5.47
CA VAL A 53 1.29 13.59 5.17
C VAL A 53 -0.14 13.48 5.71
N LEU A 54 -0.35 13.76 6.99
CA LEU A 54 -1.68 13.66 7.61
C LEU A 54 -2.69 14.61 6.94
N ARG A 55 -2.27 15.84 6.63
CA ARG A 55 -3.11 16.80 5.89
C ARG A 55 -3.51 16.29 4.51
N ALA A 56 -2.57 15.67 3.77
CA ALA A 56 -2.86 15.09 2.47
C ALA A 56 -3.83 13.91 2.58
N LEU A 57 -3.68 13.05 3.60
CA LEU A 57 -4.62 11.94 3.85
C LEU A 57 -6.04 12.45 4.15
N THR A 58 -6.20 13.43 5.03
CA THR A 58 -7.51 14.04 5.31
C THR A 58 -8.11 14.70 4.06
N ALA A 59 -7.29 15.35 3.24
CA ALA A 59 -7.76 15.91 1.97
C ALA A 59 -8.20 14.82 0.99
N ALA A 60 -7.50 13.68 0.94
CA ALA A 60 -7.88 12.55 0.11
C ALA A 60 -9.25 11.97 0.51
N GLU A 61 -9.45 11.76 1.80
CA GLU A 61 -10.71 11.28 2.37
C GLU A 61 -11.87 12.21 2.01
N LYS A 62 -11.72 13.51 2.23
CA LYS A 62 -12.72 14.51 1.85
C LYS A 62 -13.03 14.44 0.34
N HIS A 63 -12.01 14.39 -0.50
CA HIS A 63 -12.20 14.34 -1.94
C HIS A 63 -12.85 13.04 -2.43
N LEU A 64 -12.67 11.92 -1.72
CA LEU A 64 -13.39 10.69 -2.02
C LEU A 64 -14.87 10.80 -1.63
N ALA A 65 -15.16 11.38 -0.47
CA ALA A 65 -16.54 11.63 -0.04
C ALA A 65 -17.29 12.56 -1.01
N ASP A 66 -16.61 13.56 -1.56
CA ASP A 66 -17.14 14.47 -2.56
C ASP A 66 -17.20 13.84 -3.98
N ALA A 67 -16.65 12.63 -4.18
CA ALA A 67 -16.57 12.01 -5.50
C ALA A 67 -17.88 11.32 -5.90
N GLY A 68 -18.65 11.97 -6.78
CA GLY A 68 -19.82 11.39 -7.43
C GLY A 68 -19.48 10.29 -8.46
N ALA A 69 -20.48 9.89 -9.25
CA ALA A 69 -20.36 8.85 -10.27
C ALA A 69 -19.57 9.29 -11.51
N ASP A 70 -19.54 10.58 -11.82
CA ASP A 70 -18.76 11.14 -12.92
C ASP A 70 -17.26 11.17 -12.57
N ARG A 71 -16.57 10.07 -12.88
CA ARG A 71 -15.16 9.88 -12.57
C ARG A 71 -14.39 9.60 -13.87
N PRO A 72 -13.26 10.31 -14.11
CA PRO A 72 -12.35 9.96 -15.19
C PRO A 72 -11.92 8.49 -15.11
N ALA A 73 -11.89 7.79 -16.25
CA ALA A 73 -11.61 6.36 -16.30
C ALA A 73 -10.31 5.95 -15.58
N TRP A 74 -9.29 6.79 -15.61
CA TRP A 74 -8.00 6.54 -14.98
C TRP A 74 -8.01 6.61 -13.44
N CYS A 75 -9.05 7.18 -12.82
CA CYS A 75 -9.25 7.20 -11.36
C CYS A 75 -10.60 6.60 -10.91
N ALA A 76 -11.42 6.09 -11.83
CA ALA A 76 -12.73 5.51 -11.52
C ALA A 76 -12.64 4.29 -10.58
N TRP A 77 -11.52 3.59 -10.57
CA TRP A 77 -11.26 2.44 -9.70
C TRP A 77 -11.01 2.80 -8.23
N VAL A 78 -10.73 4.07 -7.91
CA VAL A 78 -10.41 4.49 -6.54
C VAL A 78 -11.66 4.34 -5.67
N SER A 79 -11.53 3.53 -4.62
CA SER A 79 -12.58 3.31 -3.62
C SER A 79 -12.07 3.51 -2.20
N GLU A 80 -12.96 3.36 -1.22
CA GLU A 80 -12.63 3.38 0.20
C GLU A 80 -11.57 2.33 0.56
N ALA A 81 -11.59 1.17 -0.13
CA ALA A 81 -10.57 0.14 0.02
C ALA A 81 -9.17 0.65 -0.33
N ASP A 82 -9.03 1.35 -1.46
CA ASP A 82 -7.75 1.92 -1.89
C ASP A 82 -7.30 3.06 -0.97
N LEU A 83 -8.23 3.93 -0.56
CA LEU A 83 -7.98 5.00 0.40
C LEU A 83 -7.45 4.46 1.73
N ALA A 84 -8.10 3.43 2.28
CA ALA A 84 -7.72 2.82 3.55
C ALA A 84 -6.31 2.20 3.47
N VAL A 85 -6.03 1.37 2.47
CA VAL A 85 -4.70 0.74 2.34
C VAL A 85 -3.59 1.76 2.07
N ASP A 86 -3.79 2.71 1.17
CA ASP A 86 -2.75 3.72 0.89
C ASP A 86 -2.52 4.65 2.08
N SER A 87 -3.58 5.00 2.83
CA SER A 87 -3.45 5.75 4.08
C SER A 87 -2.68 4.96 5.14
N GLY A 88 -3.02 3.68 5.33
CA GLY A 88 -2.31 2.81 6.26
C GLY A 88 -0.83 2.66 5.89
N GLN A 89 -0.53 2.49 4.61
CA GLN A 89 0.84 2.46 4.14
C GLN A 89 1.62 3.76 4.39
N ALA A 90 1.00 4.93 4.19
CA ALA A 90 1.63 6.21 4.53
C ALA A 90 1.90 6.33 6.05
N LEU A 91 1.00 5.81 6.88
CA LEU A 91 1.16 5.81 8.33
C LEU A 91 2.26 4.85 8.81
N LEU A 92 2.47 3.70 8.14
CA LEU A 92 3.61 2.82 8.42
C LEU A 92 4.94 3.55 8.19
N ASP A 93 5.07 4.24 7.06
CA ASP A 93 6.28 5.00 6.75
C ASP A 93 6.51 6.15 7.78
N LEU A 94 5.46 6.60 8.48
CA LEU A 94 5.55 7.54 9.61
C LEU A 94 5.79 6.88 10.99
N GLY A 95 5.75 5.55 11.06
CA GLY A 95 5.86 4.76 12.29
C GLY A 95 4.57 4.64 13.12
N ASP A 96 3.41 5.05 12.61
CA ASP A 96 2.11 4.85 13.27
C ASP A 96 1.52 3.49 12.90
N THR A 97 2.16 2.43 13.41
CA THR A 97 1.90 1.05 13.02
C THR A 97 0.52 0.56 13.44
N GLY A 98 0.07 0.91 14.65
CA GLY A 98 -1.25 0.51 15.16
C GLY A 98 -2.39 1.02 14.29
N ARG A 99 -2.38 2.31 13.92
CA ARG A 99 -3.41 2.87 13.02
C ARG A 99 -3.27 2.32 11.60
N ALA A 100 -2.04 2.14 11.13
CA ALA A 100 -1.78 1.60 9.82
C ALA A 100 -2.36 0.19 9.62
N HIS A 101 -2.14 -0.72 10.57
CA HIS A 101 -2.66 -2.09 10.49
C HIS A 101 -4.18 -2.11 10.42
N ARG A 102 -4.87 -1.31 11.23
CA ARG A 102 -6.34 -1.22 11.17
C ARG A 102 -6.83 -0.82 9.78
N LEU A 103 -6.25 0.22 9.19
CA LEU A 103 -6.66 0.70 7.87
C LEU A 103 -6.32 -0.27 6.74
N ILE A 104 -5.17 -0.96 6.81
CA ILE A 104 -4.81 -1.97 5.81
C ILE A 104 -5.80 -3.14 5.85
N THR A 105 -6.11 -3.65 7.04
CA THR A 105 -7.09 -4.73 7.23
C THR A 105 -8.49 -4.30 6.78
N GLU A 106 -8.93 -3.09 7.14
CA GLU A 106 -10.20 -2.52 6.69
C GLU A 106 -10.28 -2.46 5.16
N GLY A 107 -9.24 -1.92 4.51
CA GLY A 107 -9.20 -1.84 3.05
C GLY A 107 -9.23 -3.20 2.35
N GLU A 108 -8.63 -4.24 2.96
CA GLU A 108 -8.70 -5.61 2.45
C GLU A 108 -10.11 -6.23 2.57
N HIS A 109 -10.86 -5.87 3.62
CA HIS A 109 -12.25 -6.31 3.81
C HIS A 109 -13.22 -5.60 2.87
N LEU A 110 -12.99 -4.31 2.59
CA LEU A 110 -13.80 -3.51 1.67
C LEU A 110 -13.57 -3.89 0.19
N LEU A 111 -12.46 -4.54 -0.12
CA LEU A 111 -12.09 -4.84 -1.49
C LEU A 111 -12.92 -6.01 -2.07
N PRO A 112 -13.67 -5.81 -3.17
CA PRO A 112 -14.47 -6.88 -3.76
C PRO A 112 -13.61 -7.96 -4.41
N ALA A 113 -14.12 -9.20 -4.45
CA ALA A 113 -13.41 -10.37 -5.00
C ALA A 113 -12.96 -10.18 -6.46
N ALA A 114 -13.67 -9.40 -7.26
CA ALA A 114 -13.28 -9.08 -8.64
C ALA A 114 -11.91 -8.34 -8.72
N ARG A 115 -11.40 -7.81 -7.60
CA ARG A 115 -10.12 -7.09 -7.51
C ARG A 115 -9.01 -7.93 -6.88
N ASP A 116 -8.98 -9.23 -7.12
CA ASP A 116 -7.94 -10.16 -6.64
C ASP A 116 -6.50 -9.69 -6.90
N LYS A 117 -6.23 -9.03 -8.03
CA LYS A 117 -4.90 -8.44 -8.31
C LYS A 117 -4.53 -7.37 -7.29
N THR A 118 -5.48 -6.52 -6.91
CA THR A 118 -5.30 -5.50 -5.86
C THR A 118 -5.15 -6.16 -4.50
N ARG A 119 -5.95 -7.20 -4.21
CA ARG A 119 -5.85 -7.96 -2.95
C ARG A 119 -4.46 -8.57 -2.75
N GLY A 120 -3.87 -9.16 -3.79
CA GLY A 120 -2.51 -9.70 -3.71
C GLY A 120 -1.45 -8.64 -3.37
N VAL A 121 -1.62 -7.41 -3.88
CA VAL A 121 -0.75 -6.27 -3.52
C VAL A 121 -0.94 -5.88 -2.04
N PHE A 122 -2.19 -5.81 -1.58
CA PHE A 122 -2.53 -5.44 -0.20
C PHE A 122 -2.00 -6.45 0.82
N LEU A 123 -2.16 -7.75 0.56
CA LEU A 123 -1.61 -8.81 1.40
C LEU A 123 -0.08 -8.73 1.50
N THR A 124 0.59 -8.39 0.40
CA THR A 124 2.05 -8.19 0.42
C THR A 124 2.46 -7.00 1.28
N TYR A 125 1.66 -5.93 1.26
CA TYR A 125 1.86 -4.75 2.11
C TYR A 125 1.64 -5.07 3.59
N ARG A 126 0.63 -5.87 3.92
CA ARG A 126 0.39 -6.39 5.27
C ARG A 126 1.55 -7.24 5.76
N ALA A 127 2.06 -8.15 4.92
CA ALA A 127 3.23 -8.98 5.25
C ALA A 127 4.48 -8.13 5.55
N ALA A 128 4.76 -7.12 4.72
CA ALA A 128 5.86 -6.20 4.94
C ALA A 128 5.71 -5.42 6.27
N SER A 129 4.49 -5.02 6.60
CA SER A 129 4.17 -4.32 7.85
C SER A 129 4.45 -5.18 9.09
N HIS A 130 4.00 -6.44 9.08
CA HIS A 130 4.29 -7.37 10.17
C HIS A 130 5.79 -7.63 10.34
N LEU A 131 6.56 -7.68 9.25
CA LEU A 131 8.02 -7.74 9.32
C LEU A 131 8.65 -6.48 9.96
N ASP A 132 8.11 -5.29 9.69
CA ASP A 132 8.56 -4.04 10.33
C ASP A 132 8.29 -4.06 11.85
N LEU A 133 7.22 -4.73 12.27
CA LEU A 133 6.85 -4.97 13.67
C LEU A 133 7.60 -6.13 14.34
N LYS A 134 8.43 -6.88 13.60
CA LYS A 134 9.08 -8.11 14.08
C LYS A 134 8.07 -9.19 14.48
N GLU A 135 6.97 -9.30 13.73
CA GLU A 135 5.93 -10.32 13.85
C GLU A 135 6.03 -11.32 12.67
N PRO A 136 7.05 -12.19 12.65
CA PRO A 136 7.35 -13.00 11.47
C PRO A 136 6.28 -14.05 11.13
N GLU A 137 5.53 -14.54 12.11
CA GLU A 137 4.47 -15.53 11.92
C GLU A 137 3.29 -14.92 11.14
N ALA A 138 2.83 -13.74 11.58
CA ALA A 138 1.77 -13.00 10.89
C ALA A 138 2.21 -12.54 9.50
N ALA A 139 3.49 -12.15 9.37
CA ALA A 139 4.08 -11.81 8.09
C ALA A 139 4.08 -13.00 7.12
N ALA A 140 4.49 -14.20 7.58
CA ALA A 140 4.55 -15.40 6.75
C ALA A 140 3.17 -15.83 6.29
N ALA A 141 2.17 -15.79 7.17
CA ALA A 141 0.78 -16.08 6.82
C ALA A 141 0.26 -15.16 5.70
N ALA A 142 0.44 -13.84 5.85
CA ALA A 142 0.02 -12.88 4.84
C ALA A 142 0.80 -13.02 3.51
N ALA A 143 2.11 -13.31 3.58
CA ALA A 143 2.93 -13.51 2.39
C ALA A 143 2.56 -14.80 1.63
N ALA A 144 2.27 -15.89 2.35
CA ALA A 144 1.81 -17.13 1.77
C ALA A 144 0.45 -16.95 1.07
N GLU A 145 -0.51 -16.29 1.73
CA GLU A 145 -1.81 -15.96 1.15
C GLU A 145 -1.65 -15.13 -0.16
N ALA A 146 -0.79 -14.11 -0.12
CA ALA A 146 -0.48 -13.28 -1.29
C ALA A 146 0.10 -14.11 -2.44
N LEU A 147 1.03 -15.03 -2.15
CA LEU A 147 1.70 -15.86 -3.16
C LEU A 147 0.75 -16.88 -3.79
N VAL A 148 -0.05 -17.57 -2.98
CA VAL A 148 -1.08 -18.50 -3.46
C VAL A 148 -2.07 -17.78 -4.39
N LEU A 149 -2.57 -16.62 -3.94
CA LEU A 149 -3.46 -15.79 -4.74
C LEU A 149 -2.81 -15.35 -6.06
N ALA A 150 -1.57 -14.86 -6.01
CA ALA A 150 -0.85 -14.38 -7.17
C ALA A 150 -0.60 -15.48 -8.21
N ARG A 151 -0.30 -16.71 -7.76
CA ARG A 151 -0.18 -17.89 -8.64
C ARG A 151 -1.52 -18.26 -9.26
N ARG A 152 -2.59 -18.33 -8.45
CA ARG A 152 -3.95 -18.68 -8.91
C ARG A 152 -4.42 -17.79 -10.07
N ILE A 153 -4.16 -16.49 -9.98
CA ILE A 153 -4.63 -15.50 -10.96
C ILE A 153 -3.61 -15.18 -12.07
N GLY A 154 -2.46 -15.86 -12.09
CA GLY A 154 -1.40 -15.63 -13.07
C GLY A 154 -0.86 -14.19 -13.03
N ALA A 155 -0.61 -13.63 -11.84
CA ALA A 155 -0.13 -12.26 -11.67
C ALA A 155 1.38 -12.21 -11.37
N PRO A 156 2.27 -12.26 -12.40
CA PRO A 156 3.71 -12.34 -12.20
C PRO A 156 4.27 -11.15 -11.42
N ARG A 157 3.69 -9.96 -11.61
CA ARG A 157 4.06 -8.77 -10.83
C ARG A 157 3.86 -8.99 -9.34
N CYS A 158 2.72 -9.56 -8.93
CA CYS A 158 2.40 -9.82 -7.52
C CYS A 158 3.32 -10.88 -6.93
N ILE A 159 3.66 -11.92 -7.69
CA ILE A 159 4.68 -12.92 -7.30
C ILE A 159 6.02 -12.22 -7.03
N SER A 160 6.47 -11.35 -7.94
CA SER A 160 7.70 -10.58 -7.73
C SER A 160 7.64 -9.66 -6.50
N LEU A 161 6.46 -9.16 -6.13
CA LEU A 161 6.29 -8.37 -4.91
C LEU A 161 6.57 -9.19 -3.67
N VAL A 162 5.94 -10.36 -3.56
CA VAL A 162 6.10 -11.26 -2.41
C VAL A 162 7.52 -11.78 -2.33
N ASN A 163 8.11 -12.18 -3.46
CA ASN A 163 9.49 -12.66 -3.53
C ASN A 163 10.51 -11.60 -3.08
N GLY A 164 10.20 -10.31 -3.28
CA GLY A 164 11.01 -9.21 -2.78
C GLY A 164 11.10 -9.14 -1.24
N LEU A 165 10.21 -9.82 -0.51
CA LEU A 165 10.25 -9.90 0.95
C LEU A 165 11.13 -11.05 1.47
N LEU A 166 11.46 -12.05 0.64
CA LEU A 166 12.19 -13.26 1.07
C LEU A 166 13.47 -12.98 1.86
N PRO A 167 14.34 -12.02 1.46
CA PRO A 167 15.55 -11.73 2.23
C PRO A 167 15.26 -11.31 3.68
N ARG A 168 14.13 -10.64 3.93
CA ARG A 168 13.73 -10.17 5.26
C ARG A 168 13.29 -11.31 6.19
N PHE A 169 12.80 -12.42 5.63
CA PHE A 169 12.41 -13.60 6.39
C PHE A 169 13.60 -14.47 6.82
N GLN A 170 14.79 -14.29 6.23
CA GLN A 170 15.96 -15.10 6.56
C GLN A 170 16.35 -15.01 8.05
N ALA A 171 16.21 -13.82 8.66
CA ALA A 171 16.44 -13.62 10.08
C ALA A 171 15.45 -14.38 11.00
N TYR A 172 14.34 -14.85 10.44
CA TYR A 172 13.24 -15.51 11.15
C TYR A 172 13.03 -16.95 10.67
N GLY A 173 14.03 -17.58 10.04
CA GLY A 173 13.86 -18.90 9.40
C GLY A 173 13.43 -20.06 10.31
N LYS A 174 13.35 -19.85 11.63
CA LYS A 174 12.85 -20.83 12.62
C LYS A 174 11.50 -20.45 13.23
N ALA A 175 10.97 -19.27 12.93
CA ALA A 175 9.69 -18.83 13.45
C ALA A 175 8.55 -19.65 12.78
N PRO A 176 7.47 -19.98 13.51
CA PRO A 176 6.35 -20.75 12.97
C PRO A 176 5.82 -20.18 11.65
N GLY A 177 5.54 -21.04 10.66
CA GLY A 177 5.00 -20.64 9.35
C GLY A 177 6.03 -20.05 8.37
N VAL A 178 7.18 -19.56 8.85
CA VAL A 178 8.23 -19.03 7.98
C VAL A 178 8.86 -20.13 7.10
N PRO A 179 9.25 -21.31 7.62
CA PRO A 179 9.77 -22.40 6.78
C PRO A 179 8.81 -22.80 5.66
N GLU A 180 7.53 -22.94 5.95
CA GLU A 180 6.48 -23.32 5.01
C GLU A 180 6.32 -22.26 3.92
N PHE A 181 6.33 -20.97 4.29
CA PHE A 181 6.31 -19.89 3.34
C PHE A 181 7.56 -19.89 2.43
N LEU A 182 8.75 -20.09 3.00
CA LEU A 182 10.00 -20.12 2.23
C LEU A 182 10.03 -21.31 1.25
N GLN A 183 9.54 -22.47 1.67
CA GLN A 183 9.35 -23.64 0.79
C GLN A 183 8.34 -23.35 -0.33
N LEU A 184 7.20 -22.75 0.03
CA LEU A 184 6.19 -22.34 -0.94
C LEU A 184 6.76 -21.38 -1.98
N ALA A 185 7.62 -20.45 -1.59
CA ALA A 185 8.26 -19.49 -2.50
C ALA A 185 9.32 -20.09 -3.41
N ALA A 186 9.92 -21.23 -3.04
CA ALA A 186 10.90 -21.95 -3.84
C ALA A 186 10.28 -22.87 -4.92
N ALA A 187 9.00 -23.23 -4.77
CA ALA A 187 8.24 -24.05 -5.71
C ALA A 187 7.83 -23.31 -7.00
#